data_AF-A0AAV2T441-F1
#
_entry.id   AF-A0AAV2T441-F1
#
_cell.length_a   1.000
_cell.length_b   1.000
_cell.length_c   1.000
_cell.angle_alpha   90.00
_cell.angle_beta   90.00
_cell.angle_gamma   90.00
#
_symmetry.space_group_name_H-M   'P 1'
#
loop_
_entity.id
_entity.type
_entity.pdbx_description
1 polymer ?
#
loop_
_entity_poly.entity_id
_entity_poly.type
_entity_poly.pdbx_seq_one_letter_code
_entity_poly.pdbx_strand_id
1 'polypeptide(L)'
;MHDTLHQSYTIATTKNQMKCNPPFLSGTLMKKGLSSNARQRACDSLHCTDCDSPIISVEDSIWSSKVDYYFLRTNYPNMDKLKLKLKHKKGSRAYCCQCKSITAAKAIRLDERVELRWICRKHNDSVL
;
A
#
# COMPACT_ATOMS: atom_id res chain seq x y z
N MET A 1 -47.06 -18.39 -33.85
CA MET A 1 -46.25 -18.79 -32.68
C MET A 1 -44.91 -18.09 -32.82
N HIS A 2 -44.76 -16.92 -32.22
CA HIS A 2 -43.53 -16.13 -32.24
C HIS A 2 -42.80 -16.33 -30.91
N ASP A 3 -41.68 -17.05 -30.95
CA ASP A 3 -40.76 -17.21 -29.82
C ASP A 3 -40.01 -15.90 -29.59
N THR A 4 -40.33 -15.23 -28.48
CA THR A 4 -39.62 -14.03 -28.03
C THR A 4 -38.47 -14.45 -27.11
N LEU A 5 -37.26 -14.51 -27.66
CA LEU A 5 -36.01 -14.66 -26.91
C LEU A 5 -35.79 -13.41 -26.03
N HIS A 6 -35.96 -13.56 -24.72
CA HIS A 6 -35.63 -12.55 -23.72
C HIS A 6 -34.13 -12.64 -23.41
N GLN A 7 -33.32 -11.81 -24.06
CA GLN A 7 -31.89 -11.70 -23.74
C GLN A 7 -31.71 -10.77 -22.54
N SER A 8 -31.38 -11.35 -21.39
CA SER A 8 -31.06 -10.62 -20.17
C SER A 8 -29.70 -9.95 -20.28
N TYR A 9 -29.69 -8.63 -20.43
CA TYR A 9 -28.48 -7.82 -20.33
C TYR A 9 -28.06 -7.72 -18.86
N THR A 10 -26.91 -8.31 -18.51
CA THR A 10 -26.28 -8.09 -17.21
C THR A 10 -25.59 -6.72 -17.24
N ILE A 11 -26.12 -5.74 -16.51
CA ILE A 11 -25.49 -4.44 -16.36
C ILE A 11 -24.17 -4.64 -15.60
N ALA A 12 -23.05 -4.56 -16.30
CA ALA A 12 -21.73 -4.56 -15.68
C ALA A 12 -21.58 -3.28 -14.84
N THR A 13 -21.62 -3.40 -13.52
CA THR A 13 -21.28 -2.30 -12.62
C THR A 13 -19.81 -1.97 -12.79
N THR A 14 -19.50 -0.85 -13.43
CA THR A 14 -18.14 -0.32 -13.53
C THR A 14 -17.67 0.07 -12.13
N LYS A 15 -16.95 -0.84 -11.46
CA LYS A 15 -16.21 -0.53 -10.22
C LYS A 15 -15.24 0.61 -10.53
N ASN A 16 -15.52 1.81 -10.03
CA ASN A 16 -14.68 2.96 -10.26
C ASN A 16 -13.34 2.74 -9.54
N GLN A 17 -12.26 2.59 -10.31
CA GLN A 17 -10.93 2.32 -9.77
C GLN A 17 -10.31 3.64 -9.30
N MET A 18 -10.31 3.88 -8.00
CA MET A 18 -9.79 5.12 -7.43
C MET A 18 -8.29 5.00 -7.13
N LYS A 19 -7.53 6.06 -7.41
CA LYS A 19 -6.11 6.17 -7.03
C LYS A 19 -5.92 7.31 -6.04
N CYS A 20 -4.93 7.17 -5.17
CA CYS A 20 -4.54 8.27 -4.30
C CYS A 20 -4.07 9.47 -5.10
N ASN A 21 -4.43 10.68 -4.65
CA ASN A 21 -3.91 11.93 -5.19
C ASN A 21 -3.79 13.01 -4.09
N PRO A 22 -2.61 13.20 -3.46
CA PRO A 22 -1.40 12.39 -3.58
C PRO A 22 -1.40 11.16 -2.63
N PRO A 23 -0.59 10.12 -2.91
CA PRO A 23 -0.35 9.03 -1.98
C PRO A 23 0.57 9.44 -0.82
N PHE A 24 0.26 8.94 0.38
CA PHE A 24 1.07 9.17 1.58
C PHE A 24 1.53 7.87 2.22
N LEU A 25 2.72 7.92 2.82
CA LEU A 25 3.13 7.03 3.90
C LEU A 25 2.88 7.74 5.23
N SER A 26 2.54 7.00 6.28
CA SER A 26 2.42 7.59 7.62
C SER A 26 2.50 6.54 8.73
N GLY A 27 2.69 7.02 9.96
CA GLY A 27 2.56 6.23 11.18
C GLY A 27 1.13 5.78 11.46
N THR A 28 0.91 5.16 12.62
CA THR A 28 -0.38 4.53 12.98
C THR A 28 -1.48 5.52 13.36
N LEU A 29 -1.14 6.79 13.65
CA LEU A 29 -2.12 7.85 13.90
C LEU A 29 -2.98 8.20 12.67
N MET A 30 -2.45 7.96 11.46
CA MET A 30 -3.19 8.17 10.22
C MET A 30 -3.79 6.85 9.74
N LYS A 31 -5.11 6.86 9.52
CA LYS A 31 -5.84 5.71 8.98
C LYS A 31 -5.32 5.34 7.58
N LYS A 32 -5.36 4.04 7.28
CA LYS A 32 -5.05 3.52 5.95
C LYS A 32 -6.21 3.74 4.96
N GLY A 33 -5.90 3.75 3.66
CA GLY A 33 -6.86 3.74 2.57
C GLY A 33 -6.58 4.78 1.48
N LEU A 34 -7.63 5.12 0.72
CA LEU A 34 -7.57 6.10 -0.37
C LEU A 34 -7.28 7.50 0.17
N SER A 35 -6.18 8.09 -0.29
CA SER A 35 -5.82 9.47 0.02
C SER A 35 -6.28 10.42 -1.09
N SER A 36 -6.84 11.56 -0.69
CA SER A 36 -7.25 12.64 -1.59
C SER A 36 -6.90 13.99 -0.96
N ASN A 37 -6.97 15.07 -1.75
CA ASN A 37 -6.80 16.43 -1.24
C ASN A 37 -7.72 16.77 -0.04
N ALA A 38 -8.94 16.21 -0.01
CA ALA A 38 -9.90 16.43 1.08
C ALA A 38 -9.67 15.51 2.29
N ARG A 39 -9.04 14.35 2.11
CA ARG A 39 -8.87 13.32 3.14
C ARG A 39 -7.53 12.62 2.99
N GLN A 40 -6.58 12.99 3.84
CA GLN A 40 -5.27 12.35 3.89
C GLN A 40 -5.35 10.99 4.60
N ARG A 41 -4.83 9.96 3.94
CA ARG A 41 -4.73 8.60 4.47
C ARG A 41 -3.39 7.98 4.08
N ALA A 42 -2.89 7.07 4.89
CA ALA A 42 -1.75 6.25 4.50
C ALA A 42 -2.20 5.25 3.42
N CYS A 43 -1.60 5.29 2.23
CA CYS A 43 -2.02 4.40 1.17
C CYS A 43 -1.67 2.95 1.52
N ASP A 44 -2.67 2.05 1.44
CA ASP A 44 -2.53 0.61 1.66
C ASP A 44 -2.52 -0.20 0.35
N SER A 45 -2.60 0.48 -0.79
CA SER A 45 -2.61 -0.11 -2.12
C SER A 45 -1.38 0.34 -2.93
N LEU A 46 -0.24 0.43 -2.25
CA LEU A 46 1.04 0.83 -2.83
C LEU A 46 1.73 -0.35 -3.52
N HIS A 47 2.48 -0.03 -4.58
CA HIS A 47 3.24 -0.98 -5.36
C HIS A 47 4.59 -0.39 -5.74
N CYS A 48 5.66 -1.19 -5.65
CA CYS A 48 6.99 -0.77 -6.09
C CYS A 48 7.14 -1.01 -7.58
N THR A 49 7.64 -0.02 -8.33
CA THR A 49 7.87 -0.17 -9.78
C THR A 49 9.23 -0.78 -10.13
N ASP A 50 10.16 -0.90 -9.18
CA ASP A 50 11.47 -1.53 -9.44
C ASP A 50 11.44 -3.06 -9.30
N CYS A 51 10.75 -3.58 -8.28
CA CYS A 51 10.64 -5.02 -8.04
C CYS A 51 9.23 -5.57 -8.32
N ASP A 52 8.35 -4.75 -8.89
CA ASP A 52 6.96 -5.06 -9.21
C ASP A 52 6.20 -5.78 -8.06
N SER A 53 6.51 -5.43 -6.82
CA SER A 53 5.93 -6.07 -5.63
C SER A 53 5.03 -5.10 -4.84
N PRO A 54 3.95 -5.59 -4.20
CA PRO A 54 3.13 -4.78 -3.31
C PRO A 54 3.91 -4.33 -2.08
N ILE A 55 3.52 -3.20 -1.48
CA ILE A 55 4.16 -2.74 -0.25
C ILE A 55 3.51 -3.40 0.96
N ILE A 56 4.31 -4.08 1.77
CA ILE A 56 3.90 -4.56 3.10
C ILE A 56 4.07 -3.42 4.08
N SER A 57 3.09 -3.26 4.97
CA SER A 57 3.15 -2.31 6.09
C SER A 57 2.96 -3.01 7.43
N VAL A 58 3.78 -2.70 8.43
CA VAL A 58 3.68 -3.23 9.79
C VAL A 58 3.49 -2.10 10.79
N GLU A 59 2.43 -2.19 11.58
CA GLU A 59 2.03 -1.17 12.54
C GLU A 59 2.91 -1.19 13.79
N ASP A 60 2.99 -0.02 14.44
CA ASP A 60 3.77 0.25 15.65
C ASP A 60 5.18 -0.35 15.60
N SER A 61 5.82 -0.21 14.44
CA SER A 61 7.09 -0.86 14.13
C SER A 61 8.00 0.07 13.34
N ILE A 62 9.31 -0.14 13.51
CA ILE A 62 10.37 0.47 12.69
C ILE A 62 11.33 -0.61 12.21
N TRP A 63 11.99 -0.35 11.09
CA TRP A 63 13.14 -1.16 10.67
C TRP A 63 14.34 -0.90 11.58
N SER A 64 15.03 -1.97 11.98
CA SER A 64 16.34 -1.85 12.61
C SER A 64 17.37 -1.29 11.62
N SER A 65 18.45 -0.69 12.12
CA SER A 65 19.57 -0.21 11.29
C SER A 65 20.34 -1.32 10.56
N LYS A 66 20.03 -2.60 10.85
CA LYS A 66 20.65 -3.78 10.23
C LYS A 66 19.81 -4.37 9.09
N VAL A 67 18.76 -3.67 8.64
CA VAL A 67 18.04 -4.04 7.42
C VAL A 67 18.83 -3.57 6.22
N ASP A 68 19.00 -4.43 5.23
CA ASP A 68 19.67 -4.11 3.98
C ASP A 68 18.91 -4.71 2.79
N TYR A 69 19.39 -4.39 1.59
CA TYR A 69 18.80 -4.89 0.34
C TYR A 69 18.77 -6.43 0.29
N TYR A 70 19.84 -7.11 0.71
CA TYR A 70 19.96 -8.56 0.61
C TYR A 70 18.95 -9.26 1.52
N PHE A 71 18.77 -8.76 2.74
CA PHE A 71 17.78 -9.24 3.67
C PHE A 71 16.37 -9.12 3.10
N LEU A 72 16.00 -7.95 2.54
CA LEU A 72 14.67 -7.76 1.95
C LEU A 72 14.47 -8.66 0.73
N ARG A 73 15.47 -8.75 -0.16
CA ARG A 73 15.41 -9.58 -1.36
C ARG A 73 15.15 -11.05 -1.06
N THR A 74 15.80 -11.54 0.00
CA THR A 74 15.76 -12.95 0.40
C THR A 74 14.50 -13.30 1.20
N ASN A 75 14.00 -12.37 2.01
CA ASN A 75 12.98 -12.68 3.01
C ASN A 75 11.58 -12.15 2.66
N TYR A 76 11.44 -11.18 1.76
CA TYR A 76 10.13 -10.73 1.30
C TYR A 76 9.42 -11.84 0.50
N PRO A 77 8.10 -12.07 0.68
CA PRO A 77 7.16 -11.40 1.58
C PRO A 77 6.96 -12.12 2.94
N ASN A 78 7.86 -13.01 3.36
CA ASN A 78 7.70 -13.83 4.56
C ASN A 78 7.76 -12.97 5.84
N MET A 79 6.59 -12.78 6.47
CA MET A 79 6.45 -11.94 7.65
C MET A 79 7.20 -12.44 8.88
N ASP A 80 7.33 -13.75 9.07
CA ASP A 80 8.05 -14.30 10.23
C ASP A 80 9.54 -13.98 10.12
N LYS A 81 10.10 -14.06 8.91
CA LYS A 81 11.48 -13.65 8.65
C LYS A 81 11.65 -12.14 8.74
N LEU A 82 10.74 -11.35 8.17
CA LEU A 82 10.83 -9.87 8.20
C LEU A 82 10.76 -9.31 9.62
N LYS A 83 9.95 -9.90 10.51
CA LYS A 83 9.85 -9.49 11.93
C LYS A 83 11.18 -9.54 12.68
N LEU A 84 12.11 -10.39 12.27
CA LEU A 84 13.45 -10.50 12.88
C LEU A 84 14.27 -9.20 12.79
N LYS A 85 13.92 -8.29 11.88
CA LYS A 85 14.59 -6.98 11.71
C LYS A 85 13.69 -5.79 12.06
N LEU A 86 12.49 -6.04 12.59
CA LEU A 86 11.60 -5.00 13.10
C LEU A 86 11.81 -4.77 14.59
N LYS A 87 11.58 -3.54 15.02
CA LYS A 87 11.54 -3.15 16.43
C LYS A 87 10.21 -2.47 16.72
N HIS A 88 9.63 -2.77 17.87
CA HIS A 88 8.41 -2.09 18.30
C HIS A 88 8.66 -0.59 18.53
N LYS A 89 7.76 0.25 18.01
CA LYS A 89 7.70 1.69 18.28
C LYS A 89 6.28 2.18 18.02
N LYS A 90 5.54 2.41 19.09
CA LYS A 90 4.18 2.97 19.04
C LYS A 90 4.12 4.25 18.20
N GLY A 91 3.06 4.39 17.40
CA GLY A 91 2.84 5.55 16.54
C GLY A 91 3.55 5.48 15.19
N SER A 92 4.46 4.51 14.99
CA SER A 92 5.24 4.37 13.75
C SER A 92 4.69 3.26 12.86
N ARG A 93 5.03 3.28 11.58
CA ARG A 93 4.74 2.19 10.64
C ARG A 93 5.95 1.91 9.78
N ALA A 94 6.34 0.65 9.72
CA ALA A 94 7.39 0.16 8.85
C ALA A 94 6.78 -0.27 7.51
N TYR A 95 7.41 0.09 6.40
CA TYR A 95 6.99 -0.27 5.05
C TYR A 95 8.13 -0.96 4.32
N CYS A 96 7.84 -1.94 3.49
CA CYS A 96 8.83 -2.49 2.57
C CYS A 96 8.21 -3.11 1.32
N CYS A 97 9.03 -3.17 0.28
CA CYS A 97 8.91 -4.15 -0.80
C CYS A 97 10.15 -5.07 -0.76
N GLN A 98 10.31 -5.90 -1.79
CA GLN A 98 11.49 -6.76 -1.93
C GLN A 98 12.83 -6.00 -2.01
N CYS A 99 12.85 -4.73 -2.45
CA CYS A 99 14.10 -4.01 -2.68
C CYS A 99 14.36 -2.83 -1.75
N LYS A 100 13.33 -2.29 -1.08
CA LYS A 100 13.43 -1.05 -0.28
C LYS A 100 12.58 -1.14 0.97
N SER A 101 13.03 -0.40 1.98
CA SER A 101 12.34 -0.26 3.26
C SER A 101 12.35 1.19 3.73
N ILE A 102 11.29 1.60 4.41
CA ILE A 102 11.20 2.92 5.05
C ILE A 102 10.36 2.81 6.32
N THR A 103 10.62 3.69 7.28
CA THR A 103 9.77 3.89 8.46
C THR A 103 9.14 5.28 8.40
N ALA A 104 7.85 5.38 8.70
CA ALA A 104 7.16 6.66 8.85
C ALA A 104 6.50 6.77 10.24
N ALA A 105 6.71 7.89 10.92
CA ALA A 105 6.00 8.26 12.14
C ALA A 105 5.02 9.44 11.94
N LYS A 106 5.28 10.25 10.90
CA LYS A 106 4.43 11.35 10.45
C LYS A 106 4.05 11.11 8.99
N ALA A 107 3.10 11.89 8.49
CA ALA A 107 2.73 11.88 7.09
C ALA A 107 3.94 12.27 6.22
N ILE A 108 4.21 11.47 5.20
CA ILE A 108 5.22 11.69 4.18
C ILE A 108 4.48 11.59 2.86
N ARG A 109 4.49 12.66 2.06
CA ARG A 109 3.96 12.57 0.70
C ARG A 109 4.93 11.76 -0.14
N LEU A 110 4.42 10.84 -0.96
CA LEU A 110 5.28 9.91 -1.69
C LEU A 110 6.05 10.58 -2.84
N ASP A 111 5.55 11.71 -3.35
CA ASP A 111 6.22 12.57 -4.33
C ASP A 111 7.50 13.22 -3.79
N GLU A 112 7.61 13.41 -2.47
CA GLU A 112 8.85 13.83 -1.80
C GLU A 112 9.87 12.69 -1.66
N ARG A 113 9.47 11.44 -2.00
CA ARG A 113 10.27 10.21 -1.84
C ARG A 113 10.41 9.44 -3.15
N VAL A 114 10.81 10.15 -4.20
CA VAL A 114 10.98 9.61 -5.56
C VAL A 114 11.93 8.40 -5.61
N GLU A 115 12.89 8.31 -4.70
CA GLU A 115 13.84 7.21 -4.63
C GLU A 115 13.18 5.89 -4.27
N LEU A 116 11.99 5.89 -3.67
CA LEU A 116 11.24 4.66 -3.39
C LEU A 116 10.67 4.05 -4.67
N ARG A 117 10.30 4.88 -5.65
CA ARG A 117 9.61 4.46 -6.89
C ARG A 117 8.35 3.63 -6.60
N TRP A 118 7.66 3.99 -5.53
CA TRP A 118 6.37 3.40 -5.15
C TRP A 118 5.22 4.23 -5.69
N ILE A 119 4.13 3.58 -6.09
CA ILE A 119 2.93 4.23 -6.62
C ILE A 119 1.68 3.64 -5.98
N CYS A 120 0.60 4.40 -5.92
CA CYS A 120 -0.72 3.82 -5.68
C CYS A 120 -1.20 3.12 -6.95
N ARG A 121 -1.58 1.84 -6.85
CA ARG A 121 -2.16 1.11 -8.00
C ARG A 121 -3.66 1.32 -8.13
N LYS A 122 -4.44 0.87 -7.15
CA LYS A 122 -5.91 0.99 -7.15
C LYS A 122 -6.45 0.76 -5.75
N HIS A 123 -7.46 1.53 -5.38
CA HIS A 123 -8.36 1.21 -4.28
C HIS A 123 -9.69 0.76 -4.89
N ASN A 124 -10.25 -0.31 -4.33
CA ASN A 124 -11.63 -0.66 -4.62
C ASN A 124 -12.50 0.19 -3.69
N ASP A 125 -13.39 0.99 -4.27
CA ASP A 125 -14.43 1.66 -3.49
C ASP A 125 -15.46 0.58 -3.13
N SER A 126 -15.32 -0.03 -1.95
CA SER A 126 -16.46 -0.70 -1.33
C SER A 126 -17.30 0.40 -0.71
N VAL A 127 -18.19 1.00 -1.50
CA VAL A 127 -19.32 1.74 -0.95
C VAL A 127 -20.17 0.71 -0.21
N LEU A 128 -20.18 0.84 1.12
CA LEU A 128 -21.21 0.54 2.13
C LEU A 128 -20.53 0.12 3.44
#